data_AF-A0A0Q7G725-F1
#
_entry.id   AF-A0A0Q7G725-F1
#
_cell.length_a   1.000
_cell.length_b   1.000
_cell.length_c   1.000
_cell.angle_alpha   90.00
_cell.angle_beta   90.00
_cell.angle_gamma   90.00
#
_symmetry.space_group_name_H-M   'P 1'
#
loop_
_entity.id
_entity.type
_entity.pdbx_description
1 polymer ?
#
loop_
_entity_poly.entity_id
_entity_poly.type
_entity_poly.pdbx_seq_one_letter_code
_entity_poly.pdbx_strand_id
1 'polypeptide(L)'
;MKIVDIYFRNPLSWDCIISVFVAAGTCKLTYDKVIEVPKNDFILSSVSDIANISFSSTGFILTILTVLITFKAGSHKKDKIENYDSALDFFFQTALYGQTTHHLKNCIKSLVILGLTGYVFKIITPKSFMEYLFYFLIFSLFILALTLMRCLLILNRVLTLQNK
;
A
#
# COMPACT_ATOMS: atom_id res chain seq x y z
N MET A 1 -16.58 -13.78 -1.24
CA MET A 1 -15.67 -13.94 -0.08
C MET A 1 -14.33 -14.59 -0.46
N LYS A 2 -14.29 -15.72 -1.19
CA LYS A 2 -13.03 -16.44 -1.51
C LYS A 2 -11.90 -15.63 -2.19
N ILE A 3 -12.21 -14.66 -3.06
CA ILE A 3 -11.19 -13.87 -3.80
C ILE A 3 -10.44 -12.90 -2.87
N VAL A 4 -11.15 -12.31 -1.91
CA VAL A 4 -10.58 -11.36 -0.95
C VAL A 4 -9.64 -12.09 0.03
N ASP A 5 -10.03 -13.29 0.46
CA ASP A 5 -9.21 -14.11 1.37
C ASP A 5 -7.90 -14.56 0.72
N ILE A 6 -7.91 -14.87 -0.58
CA ILE A 6 -6.69 -15.21 -1.35
C ILE A 6 -5.76 -13.99 -1.47
N TYR A 7 -6.32 -12.79 -1.67
CA TYR A 7 -5.55 -11.55 -1.75
C TYR A 7 -4.88 -11.22 -0.41
N PHE A 8 -5.62 -11.29 0.71
CA PHE A 8 -5.07 -11.00 2.04
C PHE A 8 -4.05 -12.03 2.53
N ARG A 9 -3.97 -13.22 1.92
CA ARG A 9 -2.95 -14.22 2.27
C ARG A 9 -1.52 -13.76 1.96
N ASN A 10 -1.31 -13.06 0.83
CA ASN A 10 -0.01 -12.50 0.41
C ASN A 10 -0.23 -11.23 -0.43
N PRO A 11 -0.66 -10.11 0.18
CA PRO A 11 -1.20 -8.99 -0.58
C PRO A 11 -0.10 -8.22 -1.34
N LEU A 12 1.13 -8.23 -0.83
CA LEU A 12 2.30 -7.65 -1.52
C LEU A 12 2.63 -8.36 -2.83
N SER A 13 2.53 -9.70 -2.86
CA SER A 13 2.79 -10.48 -4.07
C SER A 13 1.73 -10.21 -5.12
N TRP A 14 0.47 -10.10 -4.72
CA TRP A 14 -0.63 -9.75 -5.63
C TRP A 14 -0.50 -8.33 -6.18
N ASP A 15 -0.15 -7.35 -5.35
CA ASP A 15 0.07 -5.96 -5.81
C ASP A 15 1.17 -5.90 -6.86
N CYS A 16 2.24 -6.66 -6.66
CA CYS A 16 3.35 -6.76 -7.62
C CYS A 16 2.90 -7.43 -8.92
N ILE A 17 2.21 -8.58 -8.85
CA ILE A 17 1.72 -9.31 -10.03
C ILE A 17 0.77 -8.44 -10.85
N ILE A 18 -0.20 -7.78 -10.20
CA ILE A 18 -1.17 -6.90 -10.87
C ILE A 18 -0.43 -5.73 -11.53
N SER A 19 0.49 -5.09 -10.81
CA SER A 19 1.24 -3.94 -11.33
C SER A 19 2.17 -4.33 -12.48
N VAL A 20 2.80 -5.51 -12.44
CA VAL A 20 3.60 -6.04 -13.55
C VAL A 20 2.72 -6.30 -14.77
N PHE A 21 1.54 -6.90 -14.56
CA PHE A 21 0.62 -7.20 -15.67
C PHE A 21 0.11 -5.92 -16.34
N VAL A 22 -0.21 -4.90 -15.54
CA VAL A 22 -0.60 -3.58 -16.06
C VAL A 22 0.55 -2.90 -16.80
N ALA A 23 1.76 -2.90 -16.23
CA ALA A 23 2.94 -2.32 -16.88
C ALA A 23 3.27 -3.02 -18.21
N ALA A 24 3.18 -4.35 -18.25
CA ALA A 24 3.36 -5.14 -19.47
C ALA A 24 2.27 -4.83 -20.51
N GLY A 25 1.02 -4.68 -20.07
CA GLY A 25 -0.10 -4.24 -20.92
C GLY A 25 0.16 -2.87 -21.53
N THR A 26 0.66 -1.92 -20.74
CA THR A 26 1.00 -0.58 -21.24
C THR A 26 2.17 -0.60 -22.21
N CYS A 27 3.18 -1.45 -21.98
CA CYS A 27 4.28 -1.65 -22.93
C CYS A 27 3.77 -2.14 -24.29
N LYS A 28 2.83 -3.10 -24.29
CA LYS A 28 2.20 -3.58 -25.53
C LYS A 28 1.39 -2.47 -26.23
N LEU A 29 0.62 -1.67 -25.50
CA LEU A 29 -0.16 -0.57 -26.06
C LEU A 29 0.70 0.56 -26.63
N THR A 30 1.86 0.82 -26.01
CA THR A 30 2.85 1.77 -26.54
C THR A 30 3.51 1.23 -27.81
N TYR A 31 3.81 -0.08 -27.87
CA TYR A 31 4.30 -0.73 -29.09
C TYR A 31 3.29 -0.64 -30.25
N ASP A 32 2.00 -0.85 -29.95
CA ASP A 32 0.90 -0.72 -30.90
C ASP A 32 0.56 0.75 -31.27
N LYS A 33 1.33 1.72 -30.74
CA LYS A 33 1.15 3.18 -30.91
C LYS A 33 -0.22 3.74 -30.49
N VAL A 34 -0.94 3.01 -29.63
CA VAL A 34 -2.21 3.48 -29.07
C VAL A 34 -1.98 4.56 -28.02
N ILE A 35 -0.86 4.48 -27.30
CA ILE A 35 -0.47 5.42 -26.25
C ILE A 35 0.91 6.00 -26.59
N GLU A 36 0.98 7.32 -26.73
CA GLU A 36 2.25 8.02 -26.89
C GLU A 36 2.93 8.24 -25.53
N VAL A 37 4.25 8.09 -25.52
CA VAL A 37 5.07 8.38 -24.33
C VAL A 37 5.08 9.90 -24.11
N PRO A 38 4.71 10.39 -22.92
CA PRO A 38 4.68 11.82 -22.64
C PRO A 38 6.09 12.43 -22.60
N LYS A 39 6.17 13.76 -22.61
CA LYS A 39 7.44 14.50 -22.56
C LYS A 39 8.26 14.15 -21.31
N ASN A 40 9.58 14.11 -21.45
CA ASN A 40 10.52 13.73 -20.38
C ASN A 40 10.34 14.53 -19.08
N ASP A 41 10.09 15.84 -19.17
CA ASP A 41 9.91 16.70 -17.99
C ASP A 41 8.70 16.27 -17.16
N PHE A 42 7.62 15.84 -17.82
CA PHE A 42 6.41 15.34 -17.17
C PHE A 42 6.66 14.00 -16.47
N ILE A 43 7.43 13.09 -17.09
CA ILE A 43 7.75 11.80 -16.48
C ILE A 43 8.60 12.03 -15.21
N LEU A 44 9.61 12.90 -15.31
CA LEU A 44 10.49 13.22 -14.18
C LEU A 44 9.78 13.91 -13.02
N SER A 45 8.84 14.82 -13.30
CA SER A 45 8.01 15.43 -12.26
C SER A 45 7.10 14.39 -11.61
N SER A 46 6.42 13.59 -12.43
CA SER A 46 5.47 12.58 -11.95
C SER A 46 6.13 11.52 -11.07
N VAL A 47 7.36 11.08 -11.37
CA VAL A 47 8.10 10.14 -10.51
C VAL A 47 8.36 10.74 -9.12
N SER A 48 8.65 12.04 -9.06
CA SER A 48 8.84 12.72 -7.77
C SER A 48 7.54 12.87 -7.01
N ASP A 49 6.45 13.16 -7.72
CA ASP A 49 5.12 13.24 -7.12
C ASP A 49 4.69 11.91 -6.53
N ILE A 50 4.89 10.79 -7.26
CA ILE A 50 4.62 9.44 -6.74
C ILE A 50 5.48 9.15 -5.50
N ALA A 51 6.78 9.47 -5.55
CA ALA A 51 7.67 9.23 -4.41
C ALA A 51 7.23 10.04 -3.17
N ASN A 52 6.87 11.31 -3.36
CA ASN A 52 6.37 12.19 -2.30
C ASN A 52 5.05 11.68 -1.71
N ILE A 53 4.08 11.29 -2.55
CA ILE A 53 2.82 10.70 -2.11
C ILE A 53 3.08 9.41 -1.34
N SER A 54 4.03 8.58 -1.80
CA SER A 54 4.42 7.34 -1.13
C SER A 54 4.96 7.59 0.28
N PHE A 55 5.87 8.55 0.45
CA PHE A 55 6.41 8.91 1.77
C PHE A 55 5.36 9.53 2.68
N SER A 56 4.52 10.44 2.16
CA SER A 56 3.42 11.03 2.94
C SER A 56 2.43 9.96 3.41
N SER A 57 2.03 9.06 2.51
CA SER A 57 1.13 7.93 2.80
C SER A 57 1.72 6.98 3.84
N THR A 58 3.04 6.74 3.78
CA THR A 58 3.76 5.97 4.80
C THR A 58 3.59 6.59 6.18
N GLY A 59 3.78 7.91 6.29
CA GLY A 59 3.61 8.64 7.55
C GLY A 59 2.20 8.49 8.11
N PHE A 60 1.18 8.62 7.26
CA PHE A 60 -0.22 8.41 7.64
C PHE A 60 -0.46 6.98 8.19
N ILE A 61 0.02 5.95 7.49
CA ILE A 61 -0.17 4.55 7.91
C ILE A 61 0.59 4.26 9.22
N LEU A 62 1.77 4.85 9.39
CA LEU A 62 2.54 4.73 10.64
C LEU A 62 1.78 5.35 11.82
N THR A 63 1.12 6.49 11.63
CA THR A 63 0.27 7.09 12.66
C THR A 63 -0.89 6.18 13.04
N ILE A 64 -1.57 5.56 12.06
CA ILE A 64 -2.64 4.58 12.33
C ILE A 64 -2.10 3.41 13.15
N LEU A 65 -0.94 2.86 12.75
CA LEU A 65 -0.32 1.75 13.46
C LEU A 65 0.01 2.12 14.91
N THR A 66 0.54 3.32 15.13
CA THR A 66 0.83 3.84 16.48
C THR A 66 -0.45 3.95 17.31
N VAL A 67 -1.52 4.51 16.77
CA VAL A 67 -2.82 4.60 17.47
C VAL A 67 -3.33 3.21 17.87
N LEU A 68 -3.27 2.23 16.96
CA LEU A 68 -3.66 0.84 17.26
C LEU A 68 -2.80 0.21 18.37
N ILE A 69 -1.49 0.46 18.38
CA ILE A 69 -0.58 -0.03 19.41
C ILE A 69 -0.90 0.60 20.77
N THR A 70 -1.13 1.92 20.81
CA THR A 70 -1.49 2.63 22.03
C THR A 70 -2.79 2.11 22.63
N PHE A 71 -3.81 1.90 21.79
CA PHE A 71 -5.07 1.31 22.26
C PHE A 71 -4.89 -0.12 22.77
N LYS A 72 -4.09 -0.95 22.09
CA LYS A 72 -3.78 -2.29 22.60
C LYS A 72 -3.08 -2.25 23.96
N ALA A 73 -2.15 -1.32 24.17
CA ALA A 73 -1.42 -1.18 25.43
C ALA A 73 -2.36 -0.80 26.60
N GLY A 74 -3.44 -0.08 26.32
CA GLY A 74 -4.50 0.22 27.29
C GLY A 74 -5.53 -0.90 27.50
N SER A 75 -5.55 -1.91 26.63
CA SER A 75 -6.50 -3.03 26.73
C SER A 75 -5.98 -4.12 27.69
N HIS A 76 -6.85 -4.61 28.57
CA HIS A 76 -6.53 -5.70 29.49
C HIS A 76 -7.13 -7.02 29.00
N LYS A 77 -6.37 -8.11 29.11
CA LYS A 77 -6.88 -9.45 28.79
C LYS A 77 -7.88 -9.87 29.87
N LYS A 78 -9.07 -10.30 29.47
CA LYS A 78 -10.13 -10.77 30.37
C LYS A 78 -10.36 -12.27 30.18
N ASP A 79 -10.76 -12.97 31.24
CA ASP A 79 -10.87 -14.44 31.25
C ASP A 79 -12.04 -14.99 30.41
N LYS A 80 -13.09 -14.18 30.20
CA LYS A 80 -14.27 -14.55 29.41
C LYS A 80 -14.56 -13.48 28.36
N ILE A 81 -15.08 -13.92 27.21
CA ILE A 81 -15.43 -13.05 26.07
C ILE A 81 -16.50 -12.02 26.49
N GLU A 82 -17.45 -12.42 27.34
CA GLU A 82 -18.53 -11.57 27.85
C GLU A 82 -18.04 -10.41 28.73
N ASN A 83 -16.80 -10.50 29.22
CA ASN A 83 -16.27 -9.47 30.11
C ASN A 83 -15.68 -8.28 29.34
N TYR A 84 -15.47 -8.37 28.02
CA TYR A 84 -14.87 -7.27 27.24
C TYR A 84 -15.84 -6.10 27.09
N ASP A 85 -15.35 -4.89 27.34
CA ASP A 85 -16.19 -3.68 27.35
C ASP A 85 -16.53 -3.18 25.94
N SER A 86 -15.77 -3.62 24.94
CA SER A 86 -15.99 -3.28 23.52
C SER A 86 -15.49 -4.38 22.59
N ALA A 87 -16.11 -4.51 21.41
CA ALA A 87 -15.65 -5.38 20.34
C ALA A 87 -14.22 -5.06 19.87
N LEU A 88 -13.81 -3.79 20.00
CA LEU A 88 -12.45 -3.33 19.71
C LEU A 88 -11.43 -3.83 20.75
N ASP A 89 -11.83 -3.91 22.01
CA ASP A 89 -11.02 -4.43 23.12
C ASP A 89 -10.81 -5.94 22.98
N PHE A 90 -11.87 -6.65 22.58
CA PHE A 90 -11.78 -8.06 22.18
C PHE A 90 -10.85 -8.25 20.97
N PHE A 91 -10.97 -7.42 19.93
CA PHE A 91 -10.13 -7.48 18.74
C PHE A 91 -8.63 -7.43 19.06
N PHE A 92 -8.18 -6.56 19.98
CA PHE A 92 -6.77 -6.44 20.37
C PHE A 92 -6.17 -7.71 20.99
N GLN A 93 -7.03 -8.55 21.58
CA GLN A 93 -6.63 -9.81 22.23
C GLN A 93 -6.68 -11.00 21.27
N THR A 94 -7.24 -10.83 20.06
CA THR A 94 -7.28 -11.88 19.03
C THR A 94 -6.04 -11.87 18.14
N ALA A 95 -5.84 -12.98 17.41
CA ALA A 95 -4.82 -13.06 16.35
C ALA A 95 -5.06 -12.08 15.19
N LEU A 96 -6.28 -11.55 15.03
CA LEU A 96 -6.63 -10.60 13.97
C LEU A 96 -5.88 -9.28 14.11
N TYR A 97 -5.63 -8.82 15.34
CA TYR A 97 -4.77 -7.65 15.57
C TYR A 97 -3.35 -7.89 15.07
N GLY A 98 -2.78 -9.06 15.36
CA GLY A 98 -1.44 -9.43 14.90
C GLY A 98 -1.33 -9.42 13.38
N GLN A 99 -2.33 -10.00 12.70
CA GLN A 99 -2.41 -9.96 11.24
C GLN A 99 -2.57 -8.52 10.71
N THR A 100 -3.44 -7.72 11.33
CA THR A 100 -3.69 -6.33 10.91
C THR A 100 -2.44 -5.47 11.02
N THR A 101 -1.76 -5.51 12.17
CA THR A 101 -0.50 -4.76 12.38
C THR A 101 0.62 -5.26 11.46
N HIS A 102 0.67 -6.55 11.18
CA HIS A 102 1.60 -7.11 10.20
C HIS A 102 1.33 -6.55 8.78
N HIS A 103 0.07 -6.52 8.35
CA HIS A 103 -0.31 -5.93 7.06
C HIS A 103 0.05 -4.45 6.97
N LEU A 104 -0.25 -3.65 8.00
CA LEU A 104 0.11 -2.23 8.03
C LEU A 104 1.62 -2.01 7.99
N LYS A 105 2.39 -2.79 8.75
CA LYS A 105 3.87 -2.76 8.70
C LYS A 105 4.40 -3.08 7.31
N ASN A 106 3.80 -4.03 6.61
CA ASN A 106 4.17 -4.37 5.24
C ASN A 106 3.79 -3.27 4.25
N CYS A 107 2.66 -2.60 4.40
CA CYS A 107 2.31 -1.40 3.62
C CYS A 107 3.37 -0.30 3.77
N ILE A 108 3.77 0.00 5.02
CA ILE A 108 4.81 0.99 5.33
C ILE A 108 6.11 0.64 4.61
N LYS A 109 6.60 -0.59 4.76
CA LYS A 109 7.82 -1.04 4.08
C LYS A 109 7.71 -0.91 2.56
N SER A 110 6.58 -1.34 1.99
CA SER A 110 6.34 -1.27 0.55
C SER A 110 6.40 0.16 0.02
N LEU A 111 5.73 1.10 0.69
CA LEU A 111 5.69 2.50 0.26
C LEU A 111 7.04 3.21 0.46
N VAL A 112 7.77 2.91 1.52
CA VAL A 112 9.13 3.44 1.72
C VAL A 112 10.05 2.96 0.62
N ILE A 113 10.03 1.66 0.31
CA ILE A 113 10.83 1.08 -0.77
C ILE A 113 10.42 1.70 -2.10
N LEU A 114 9.12 1.86 -2.37
CA LEU A 114 8.61 2.48 -3.60
C LEU A 114 9.10 3.92 -3.76
N GLY A 115 9.03 4.73 -2.70
CA GLY A 115 9.50 6.12 -2.73
C GLY A 115 11.01 6.23 -2.93
N LEU A 116 11.79 5.41 -2.21
CA LEU A 116 13.25 5.37 -2.33
C LEU A 116 13.68 4.90 -3.72
N THR A 117 13.10 3.80 -4.20
CA THR A 117 13.41 3.27 -5.53
C THR A 117 13.03 4.28 -6.61
N GLY A 118 11.91 4.99 -6.50
CA GLY A 118 11.54 6.04 -7.45
C GLY A 118 12.57 7.16 -7.57
N TYR A 119 13.12 7.64 -6.46
CA TYR A 119 14.20 8.64 -6.50
C TYR A 119 15.52 8.08 -7.03
N VAL A 120 15.90 6.88 -6.60
CA VAL A 120 17.11 6.22 -7.11
C VAL A 120 17.02 6.01 -8.63
N PHE A 121 15.88 5.54 -9.11
CA PHE A 121 15.64 5.32 -10.53
C PHE A 121 15.65 6.64 -11.31
N LYS A 122 15.06 7.71 -10.76
CA LYS A 122 15.10 9.05 -11.35
C LYS A 122 16.53 9.59 -11.51
N ILE A 123 17.42 9.33 -10.55
CA ILE A 123 18.80 9.83 -10.57
C ILE A 123 19.68 9.02 -11.55
N ILE A 124 19.50 7.71 -11.59
CA ILE A 124 20.35 6.80 -12.39
C ILE A 124 19.98 6.83 -13.87
N THR A 125 18.70 7.09 -14.20
CA THR A 125 18.21 6.93 -15.57
C THR A 125 18.71 8.02 -16.51
N PRO A 126 19.48 7.68 -17.57
CA PRO A 126 19.89 8.63 -18.60
C PRO A 126 18.70 9.09 -19.44
N LYS A 127 18.80 10.26 -20.09
CA LYS A 127 17.75 10.80 -20.97
C LYS A 127 17.33 9.84 -22.10
N SER A 128 18.21 8.93 -22.53
CA SER A 128 17.93 7.93 -23.57
C SER A 128 17.01 6.80 -23.11
N PHE A 129 16.77 6.62 -21.81
CA PHE A 129 16.00 5.51 -21.24
C PHE A 129 14.71 5.99 -20.54
N MET A 130 14.17 7.15 -20.93
CA MET A 130 12.98 7.75 -20.31
C MET A 130 11.71 6.89 -20.47
N GLU A 131 11.62 6.06 -21.51
CA GLU A 131 10.52 5.11 -21.69
C GLU A 131 10.42 4.09 -20.54
N TYR A 132 11.57 3.62 -20.03
CA TYR A 132 11.58 2.73 -18.88
C TYR A 132 11.12 3.44 -17.60
N LEU A 133 11.42 4.73 -17.48
CA LEU A 133 10.94 5.57 -16.38
C LEU A 133 9.42 5.74 -16.45
N PHE A 134 8.83 5.81 -17.65
CA PHE A 134 7.39 5.83 -17.85
C PHE A 134 6.71 4.51 -17.43
N TYR A 135 7.26 3.35 -17.81
CA TYR A 135 6.71 2.07 -17.35
C TYR A 135 6.83 1.89 -15.83
N PHE A 136 7.95 2.33 -15.25
CA PHE A 136 8.12 2.37 -13.81
C PHE A 136 7.10 3.29 -13.12
N LEU A 137 6.78 4.44 -13.73
CA LEU A 137 5.76 5.37 -13.22
C LEU A 137 4.40 4.69 -13.11
N ILE A 138 3.95 4.02 -14.19
CA ILE A 138 2.66 3.31 -14.21
C ILE A 138 2.66 2.19 -13.18
N PHE A 139 3.71 1.37 -13.17
CA PHE A 139 3.87 0.30 -12.17
C PHE A 139 3.75 0.84 -10.74
N SER A 140 4.46 1.93 -10.45
CA SER A 140 4.49 2.54 -9.12
C SER A 140 3.13 3.13 -8.72
N LEU A 141 2.41 3.73 -9.67
CA LEU A 141 1.09 4.28 -9.44
C LEU A 141 0.09 3.19 -9.00
N PHE A 142 0.13 2.03 -9.65
CA PHE A 142 -0.76 0.91 -9.30
C PHE A 142 -0.42 0.30 -7.94
N ILE A 143 0.86 0.11 -7.62
CA ILE A 143 1.27 -0.34 -6.27
C ILE A 143 0.77 0.63 -5.20
N LEU A 144 0.95 1.93 -5.44
CA LEU A 144 0.53 2.97 -4.51
C LEU A 144 -0.99 2.94 -4.30
N ALA A 145 -1.77 2.90 -5.38
CA ALA A 145 -3.22 2.84 -5.33
C ALA A 145 -3.74 1.58 -4.59
N LEU A 146 -3.22 0.40 -4.91
CA LEU A 146 -3.60 -0.86 -4.28
C LEU A 146 -3.24 -0.88 -2.79
N THR A 147 -2.06 -0.36 -2.44
CA THR A 147 -1.61 -0.27 -1.05
C THR A 147 -2.50 0.67 -0.24
N LEU A 148 -2.85 1.84 -0.79
CA LEU A 148 -3.76 2.78 -0.15
C LEU A 148 -5.16 2.19 0.03
N MET A 149 -5.70 1.55 -1.00
CA MET A 149 -6.99 0.85 -0.92
C MET A 149 -6.98 -0.21 0.18
N ARG A 150 -5.91 -1.02 0.29
CA ARG A 150 -5.77 -2.01 1.36
C ARG A 150 -5.77 -1.36 2.74
N CYS A 151 -5.07 -0.24 2.91
CA CYS A 151 -5.04 0.48 4.19
C CYS A 151 -6.42 1.05 4.56
N LEU A 152 -7.14 1.61 3.59
CA LEU A 152 -8.51 2.12 3.80
C LEU A 152 -9.48 0.99 4.18
N LEU A 153 -9.39 -0.17 3.53
CA LEU A 153 -10.23 -1.33 3.87
C LEU A 153 -9.99 -1.83 5.30
N ILE A 154 -8.72 -1.89 5.72
CA ILE A 154 -8.35 -2.26 7.09
C ILE A 154 -8.90 -1.23 8.09
N LEU A 155 -8.70 0.06 7.82
CA LEU A 155 -9.16 1.13 8.70
C LEU A 155 -10.69 1.12 8.84
N ASN A 156 -11.42 0.99 7.72
CA ASN A 156 -12.87 0.93 7.74
C ASN A 156 -13.37 -0.26 8.57
N ARG A 157 -12.71 -1.42 8.46
CA ARG A 157 -13.04 -2.58 9.31
C ARG A 157 -12.83 -2.31 10.80
N VAL A 158 -11.71 -1.68 11.18
CA VAL A 158 -11.47 -1.29 12.57
C VAL A 158 -12.54 -0.31 13.06
N LEU A 159 -12.90 0.71 12.26
CA LEU A 159 -13.93 1.69 12.63
C LEU A 159 -15.32 1.05 12.77
N THR A 160 -15.68 0.11 11.89
CA THR A 160 -16.95 -0.62 12.04
C THR A 160 -17.01 -1.50 13.29
N LEU A 161 -15.87 -1.93 13.83
CA LEU A 161 -15.79 -2.65 15.10
C LEU A 161 -15.84 -1.71 16.31
N GLN A 162 -15.50 -0.43 16.13
CA GLN A 162 -15.63 0.58 17.18
C GLN A 162 -17.07 1.08 17.33
N ASN A 163 -17.79 1.24 16.21
CA ASN A 163 -19.17 1.75 16.19
C ASN A 163 -20.24 0.68 16.50
N LYS A 164 -19.83 -0.52 16.90
CA LYS A 164 -20.69 -1.63 17.34
C LYS A 164 -20.31 -2.03 18.75
#